data_AF-A0A6N9QI41-F1
#
_entry.id   AF-A0A6N9QI41-F1
#
_cell.length_a   1.000
_cell.length_b   1.000
_cell.length_c   1.000
_cell.angle_alpha   90.00
_cell.angle_beta   90.00
_cell.angle_gamma   90.00
#
_symmetry.space_group_name_H-M   'P 1'
#
loop_
_entity.id
_entity.type
_entity.pdbx_description
1 polymer ?
#
loop_
_entity_poly.entity_id
_entity_poly.type
_entity_poly.pdbx_seq_one_letter_code
_entity_poly.pdbx_strand_id
1 'polypeptide(L)'
;MKANSKVKLNHFKIKQLNQAAIVALEQTAEALHTEVIQAQVTPFDRGTLQGEGTFMDDSEAQSGRVSLVSSTPYARRLYYHPEYDFQTVENAFARGEWYEDWLPGGKHEKFTPRAFKEFYRKAGGL
;
A
#
# COMPACT_ATOMS: atom_id res chain seq x y z
N MET A 1 -36.05 6.92 32.96
CA MET A 1 -35.00 7.94 33.15
C MET A 1 -34.54 8.42 31.78
N LYS A 2 -34.58 9.72 31.49
CA LYS A 2 -34.06 10.32 30.23
C LYS A 2 -32.83 11.14 30.57
N ALA A 3 -31.67 10.78 30.04
CA ALA A 3 -30.45 11.54 30.18
C ALA A 3 -30.19 12.33 28.89
N ASN A 4 -29.94 13.64 29.01
CA ASN A 4 -29.53 14.49 27.89
C ASN A 4 -28.05 14.82 28.05
N SER A 5 -27.24 14.52 27.03
CA SER A 5 -25.84 14.92 26.96
C SER A 5 -25.64 15.91 25.81
N LYS A 6 -24.85 16.96 26.05
CA LYS A 6 -24.43 17.94 25.03
C LYS A 6 -22.96 17.76 24.73
N VAL A 7 -22.63 17.29 23.53
CA VAL A 7 -21.25 17.11 23.04
C VAL A 7 -20.86 18.31 22.17
N LYS A 8 -19.67 18.88 22.40
CA LYS A 8 -19.07 19.92 21.55
C LYS A 8 -17.90 19.33 20.79
N LEU A 9 -17.98 19.33 19.45
CA LEU A 9 -16.93 18.80 18.58
C LEU A 9 -15.99 19.90 18.12
N ASN A 10 -14.69 19.62 18.12
CA ASN A 10 -13.69 20.48 17.49
C ASN A 10 -13.63 20.16 15.99
N HIS A 11 -14.51 20.78 15.20
CA HIS A 11 -14.59 20.54 13.76
C HIS A 11 -13.31 20.89 13.00
N PHE A 12 -12.53 21.87 13.48
CA PHE A 12 -11.23 22.20 12.88
C PHE A 12 -10.23 21.05 13.06
N LYS A 13 -10.11 20.53 14.28
CA LYS A 13 -9.23 19.39 14.56
C LYS A 13 -9.68 18.13 13.82
N ILE A 14 -10.99 17.89 13.70
CA ILE A 14 -11.53 16.77 12.91
C ILE A 14 -11.10 16.88 11.44
N LYS A 15 -11.23 18.06 10.81
CA LYS A 15 -10.77 18.26 9.44
C LYS A 15 -9.27 18.03 9.28
N GLN A 16 -8.47 18.51 10.23
CA GLN A 16 -7.02 18.27 10.24
C GLN A 16 -6.69 16.76 10.31
N LEU A 17 -7.38 16.03 11.19
CA LEU A 17 -7.18 14.59 11.36
C LEU A 17 -7.64 13.80 10.13
N ASN A 18 -8.71 14.22 9.45
CA ASN A 18 -9.13 13.61 8.20
C ASN A 18 -8.08 13.81 7.10
N GLN A 19 -7.54 15.02 6.96
CA GLN A 19 -6.46 15.27 5.99
C GLN A 19 -5.19 14.49 6.32
N ALA A 20 -4.84 14.38 7.61
CA ALA A 20 -3.71 13.57 8.05
C ALA A 20 -3.88 12.08 7.70
N ALA A 21 -5.11 11.57 7.72
CA ALA A 21 -5.39 10.18 7.32
C ALA A 21 -5.14 9.97 5.83
N ILE A 22 -5.56 10.91 4.99
CA ILE A 22 -5.34 10.87 3.53
C ILE A 22 -3.84 10.85 3.22
N VAL A 23 -3.09 11.80 3.80
CA VAL A 23 -1.63 11.87 3.62
C VAL A 23 -0.93 10.59 4.12
N ALA A 24 -1.41 10.02 5.24
CA ALA A 24 -0.85 8.78 5.76
C ALA A 24 -1.14 7.57 4.85
N LEU A 25 -2.29 7.53 4.17
CA LEU A 25 -2.61 6.48 3.18
C LEU A 25 -1.66 6.56 1.99
N GLU A 26 -1.50 7.73 1.40
CA GLU A 26 -0.60 7.96 0.26
C GLU A 26 0.85 7.56 0.61
N GLN A 27 1.36 8.03 1.75
CA GLN A 27 2.70 7.67 2.22
C GLN A 27 2.85 6.16 2.51
N THR A 28 1.79 5.50 2.97
CA THR A 28 1.80 4.05 3.22
C THR A 28 1.88 3.28 1.91
N ALA A 29 1.15 3.70 0.88
CA ALA A 29 1.18 3.06 -0.43
C ALA A 29 2.55 3.20 -1.10
N GLU A 30 3.15 4.39 -1.06
CA GLU A 30 4.51 4.62 -1.57
C GLU A 30 5.58 3.83 -0.79
N ALA A 31 5.44 3.76 0.54
CA ALA A 31 6.33 2.95 1.37
C ALA A 31 6.21 1.45 1.02
N LEU A 32 4.99 0.95 0.81
CA LEU A 32 4.76 -0.44 0.38
C LEU A 32 5.36 -0.71 -1.00
N HIS A 33 5.19 0.23 -1.93
CA HIS A 33 5.78 0.11 -3.27
C HIS A 33 7.30 -0.02 -3.20
N THR A 34 7.94 0.83 -2.40
CA THR A 34 9.39 0.83 -2.19
C THR A 34 9.86 -0.47 -1.53
N GLU A 35 9.16 -0.91 -0.48
CA GLU A 35 9.46 -2.15 0.25
C GLU A 35 9.43 -3.37 -0.67
N VAL A 36 8.41 -3.47 -1.54
CA VAL A 36 8.26 -4.59 -2.49
C VAL A 36 9.35 -4.59 -3.54
N ILE A 37 9.78 -3.41 -4.03
CA ILE A 37 10.95 -3.29 -4.92
C ILE A 37 12.21 -3.76 -4.20
N GLN A 38 12.44 -3.31 -2.97
CA GLN A 38 13.63 -3.68 -2.18
C GLN A 38 13.68 -5.17 -1.84
N ALA A 39 12.52 -5.80 -1.67
CA ALA A 39 12.41 -7.23 -1.46
C ALA A 39 12.78 -8.06 -2.70
N GLN A 40 12.89 -7.44 -3.89
CA GLN A 40 13.28 -8.10 -5.14
C GLN A 40 12.41 -9.32 -5.48
N VAL A 41 11.10 -9.19 -5.27
CA VAL A 41 10.12 -10.28 -5.42
C VAL A 41 9.32 -10.21 -6.72
N THR A 42 9.30 -9.05 -7.37
CA THR A 42 8.55 -8.81 -8.60
C THR A 42 9.33 -9.33 -9.82
N PRO A 43 8.71 -10.09 -10.74
CA PRO A 43 9.38 -10.51 -11.97
C PRO A 43 9.88 -9.32 -12.80
N PHE A 44 11.15 -9.36 -13.22
CA PHE A 44 11.77 -8.30 -14.01
C PHE A 44 12.84 -8.83 -14.97
N ASP A 45 12.85 -8.28 -16.19
CA ASP A 45 13.82 -8.58 -17.25
C ASP A 45 13.88 -7.39 -18.22
N ARG A 46 12.96 -7.33 -19.19
CA ARG A 46 12.85 -6.24 -20.18
C ARG A 46 11.54 -5.44 -20.11
N GLY A 47 10.58 -5.93 -19.33
CA GLY A 47 9.26 -5.31 -19.19
C GLY A 47 9.25 -4.14 -18.20
N THR A 48 8.14 -3.41 -18.17
CA THR A 48 7.94 -2.25 -17.29
C THR A 48 7.19 -2.59 -15.99
N LEU A 49 6.91 -3.87 -15.69
CA LEU A 49 6.08 -4.26 -14.54
C LEU A 49 6.52 -3.65 -13.21
N GLN A 50 7.80 -3.75 -12.85
CA GLN A 50 8.33 -3.16 -11.61
C GLN A 50 8.57 -1.64 -11.71
N GLY A 51 8.64 -1.09 -12.93
CA GLY A 51 8.80 0.33 -13.18
C GLY A 51 7.45 1.02 -13.42
N GLU A 52 7.30 1.70 -14.55
CA GLU A 52 6.07 2.46 -14.93
C GLU A 52 4.79 1.62 -14.95
N GLY A 53 4.91 0.31 -15.03
CA GLY A 53 3.82 -0.64 -15.03
C GLY A 53 3.17 -0.86 -13.66
N THR A 54 3.80 -0.42 -12.56
CA THR A 54 3.23 -0.45 -11.21
C THR A 54 3.29 0.94 -10.59
N PHE A 55 2.14 1.48 -10.19
CA PHE A 55 2.04 2.84 -9.65
C PHE A 55 0.94 2.96 -8.61
N MET A 56 1.05 3.99 -7.76
CA MET A 56 0.01 4.37 -6.82
C MET A 56 -1.14 5.08 -7.55
N ASP A 57 -2.37 4.65 -7.28
CA ASP A 57 -3.61 5.33 -7.66
C ASP A 57 -4.28 5.90 -6.40
N ASP A 58 -4.24 7.23 -6.30
CA ASP A 58 -4.78 8.04 -5.21
C ASP A 58 -6.12 8.72 -5.56
N SER A 59 -6.73 8.35 -6.71
CA SER A 59 -7.99 8.95 -7.17
C SER A 59 -9.13 8.82 -6.15
N GLU A 60 -9.07 7.82 -5.27
CA GLU A 60 -10.01 7.56 -4.17
C GLU A 60 -9.46 7.89 -2.78
N ALA A 61 -8.34 8.59 -2.67
CA ALA A 61 -7.73 8.89 -1.36
C ALA A 61 -8.69 9.66 -0.44
N GLN A 62 -9.53 10.52 -1.04
CA GLN A 62 -10.57 11.28 -0.33
C GLN A 62 -11.69 10.40 0.27
N SER A 63 -11.95 9.22 -0.29
CA SER A 63 -12.87 8.23 0.29
C SER A 63 -12.19 7.28 1.28
N GLY A 64 -10.88 7.46 1.50
CA GLY A 64 -10.07 6.64 2.40
C GLY A 64 -9.47 5.41 1.73
N ARG A 65 -9.33 5.40 0.39
CA ARG A 65 -8.73 4.28 -0.35
C ARG A 65 -7.62 4.76 -1.27
N VAL A 66 -6.47 4.09 -1.20
CA VAL A 66 -5.37 4.22 -2.16
C VAL A 66 -5.06 2.82 -2.67
N SER A 67 -4.69 2.70 -3.95
CA SER A 67 -4.39 1.40 -4.57
C SER A 67 -2.97 1.40 -5.12
N LEU A 68 -2.28 0.27 -5.03
CA LEU A 68 -1.06 0.03 -5.80
C LEU A 68 -1.43 -0.86 -6.98
N VAL A 69 -1.27 -0.34 -8.20
CA VAL A 69 -1.85 -0.92 -9.41
C VAL A 69 -0.74 -1.36 -10.36
N SER A 70 -0.72 -2.64 -10.71
CA SER A 70 0.09 -3.18 -11.81
C SER A 70 -0.73 -3.28 -13.09
N SER A 71 -0.59 -2.31 -14.01
CA SER A 71 -1.48 -2.14 -15.18
C SER A 71 -1.00 -2.85 -16.46
N THR A 72 0.19 -3.45 -16.45
CA THR A 72 0.72 -4.10 -17.66
C THR A 72 -0.16 -5.29 -18.09
N PRO A 73 -0.35 -5.54 -19.40
CA PRO A 73 -1.25 -6.59 -19.89
C PRO A 73 -0.93 -8.00 -19.37
N TYR A 74 0.34 -8.24 -19.01
CA TYR A 74 0.83 -9.52 -18.53
C TYR A 74 0.90 -9.63 -17.00
N ALA A 75 0.65 -8.56 -16.24
CA ALA A 75 0.75 -8.56 -14.77
C ALA A 75 -0.10 -9.68 -14.14
N ARG A 76 -1.37 -9.78 -14.54
CA ARG A 76 -2.29 -10.81 -14.03
C ARG A 76 -1.77 -12.23 -14.29
N ARG A 77 -1.24 -12.47 -15.50
CA ARG A 77 -0.69 -13.78 -15.87
C ARG A 77 0.55 -14.12 -15.05
N LEU A 78 1.43 -13.16 -14.78
CA LEU A 78 2.61 -13.44 -13.94
C LEU A 78 2.23 -13.60 -12.46
N TYR A 79 1.25 -12.83 -11.98
CA TYR A 79 0.88 -12.83 -10.57
C TYR A 79 0.23 -14.16 -10.15
N TYR A 80 -0.76 -14.66 -10.89
CA TYR A 80 -1.54 -15.84 -10.49
C TYR A 80 -0.97 -17.17 -11.01
N HIS A 81 0.28 -17.18 -11.48
CA HIS A 81 0.96 -18.38 -11.94
C HIS A 81 2.32 -18.54 -11.23
N PRO A 82 2.32 -18.84 -9.91
CA PRO A 82 3.55 -19.03 -9.14
C PRO A 82 4.35 -20.25 -9.58
N GLU A 83 3.78 -21.16 -10.37
CA GLU A 83 4.45 -22.34 -10.92
C GLU A 83 5.46 -22.05 -12.03
N TYR A 84 5.52 -20.80 -12.53
CA TYR A 84 6.47 -20.43 -13.57
C TYR A 84 7.90 -20.36 -13.04
N ASP A 85 8.85 -20.68 -13.92
CA ASP A 85 10.28 -20.51 -13.66
C ASP A 85 10.69 -19.06 -13.98
N PHE A 86 10.66 -18.19 -12.96
CA PHE A 86 10.97 -16.78 -13.10
C PHE A 86 12.48 -16.56 -13.17
N GLN A 87 12.94 -15.72 -14.10
CA GLN A 87 14.33 -15.27 -14.12
C GLN A 87 14.66 -14.46 -12.84
N THR A 88 15.76 -14.80 -12.19
CA THR A 88 16.18 -14.18 -10.90
C THR A 88 17.46 -13.35 -11.00
N VAL A 89 17.89 -12.98 -12.21
CA VAL A 89 19.13 -12.22 -12.43
C VAL A 89 19.03 -10.82 -11.84
N GLU A 90 17.94 -10.11 -12.16
CA GLU A 90 17.71 -8.73 -11.68
C GLU A 90 17.07 -8.69 -10.29
N ASN A 91 16.15 -9.62 -10.03
CA ASN A 91 15.44 -9.73 -8.77
C ASN A 91 15.60 -11.15 -8.21
N ALA A 92 16.43 -11.29 -7.18
CA ALA A 92 16.87 -12.59 -6.67
C ALA A 92 15.73 -13.49 -6.14
N PHE A 93 14.59 -12.89 -5.80
CA PHE A 93 13.44 -13.58 -5.21
C PHE A 93 12.18 -13.46 -6.08
N ALA A 94 12.36 -13.22 -7.39
CA ALA A 94 11.28 -13.09 -8.36
C ALA A 94 10.34 -14.30 -8.33
N ARG A 95 9.03 -14.03 -8.19
CA ARG A 95 8.00 -15.07 -8.14
C ARG A 95 6.63 -14.53 -8.56
N GLY A 96 5.67 -15.44 -8.78
CA GLY A 96 4.25 -15.12 -8.77
C GLY A 96 3.80 -14.69 -7.37
N GLU A 97 2.58 -14.17 -7.27
CA GLU A 97 1.99 -13.73 -5.99
C GLU A 97 2.93 -12.83 -5.18
N TRP A 98 3.66 -11.92 -5.84
CA TRP A 98 4.73 -11.13 -5.23
C TRP A 98 4.28 -10.18 -4.10
N TYR A 99 2.98 -10.12 -3.77
CA TYR A 99 2.46 -9.41 -2.59
C TYR A 99 2.11 -10.35 -1.42
N GLU A 100 2.22 -11.67 -1.57
CA GLU A 100 1.85 -12.68 -0.56
C GLU A 100 2.43 -12.36 0.82
N ASP A 101 3.69 -11.91 0.88
CA ASP A 101 4.35 -11.55 2.13
C ASP A 101 3.64 -10.42 2.89
N TRP A 102 2.97 -9.48 2.21
CA TRP A 102 2.26 -8.34 2.81
C TRP A 102 0.75 -8.55 2.95
N LEU A 103 0.22 -9.66 2.43
CA LEU A 103 -1.18 -10.06 2.58
C LEU A 103 -1.41 -10.76 3.93
N PRO A 104 -2.68 -10.96 4.36
CA PRO A 104 -2.98 -11.63 5.63
C PRO A 104 -2.32 -13.01 5.73
N GLY A 105 -1.61 -13.28 6.83
CA GLY A 105 -0.84 -14.52 7.01
C GLY A 105 0.60 -14.47 6.47
N GLY A 106 0.96 -13.44 5.70
CA GLY A 106 2.31 -13.21 5.19
C GLY A 106 3.28 -12.68 6.25
N LYS A 107 4.58 -12.85 6.01
CA LYS A 107 5.65 -12.47 6.96
C LYS A 107 5.70 -10.96 7.27
N HIS A 108 5.18 -10.14 6.36
CA HIS A 108 5.10 -8.68 6.41
C HIS A 108 3.65 -8.17 6.49
N GLU A 109 2.66 -8.99 6.90
CA GLU A 109 1.25 -8.60 7.02
C GLU A 109 1.05 -7.32 7.87
N LYS A 110 1.95 -7.07 8.83
CA LYS A 110 1.89 -5.93 9.76
C LYS A 110 2.59 -4.68 9.23
N PHE A 111 3.17 -4.71 8.04
CA PHE A 111 3.87 -3.58 7.46
C PHE A 111 2.92 -2.40 7.24
N THR A 112 1.84 -2.57 6.47
CA THR A 112 0.94 -1.48 6.10
C THR A 112 0.22 -0.86 7.31
N PRO A 113 -0.28 -1.61 8.31
CA PRO A 113 -0.90 -0.99 9.48
C PRO A 113 0.10 -0.24 10.36
N ARG A 114 1.36 -0.70 10.43
CA ARG A 114 2.43 -0.01 11.19
C ARG A 114 2.85 1.28 10.50
N ALA A 115 3.12 1.21 9.19
CA ALA A 115 3.46 2.37 8.37
C ALA A 115 2.37 3.44 8.46
N PHE A 116 1.11 3.05 8.27
CA PHE A 116 -0.03 3.98 8.40
C PHE A 116 -0.09 4.64 9.77
N LYS A 117 0.04 3.86 10.86
CA LYS A 117 0.02 4.41 12.22
C LYS A 117 1.13 5.44 12.44
N GLU A 118 2.34 5.16 11.95
CA GLU A 118 3.47 6.07 12.07
C GLU A 118 3.29 7.35 11.26
N PHE A 119 2.87 7.24 10.00
CA PHE A 119 2.62 8.39 9.15
C PHE A 119 1.45 9.22 9.65
N TYR A 120 0.38 8.58 10.11
CA TYR A 120 -0.78 9.27 10.69
C TYR A 120 -0.41 10.06 11.93
N ARG A 121 0.43 9.49 12.81
CA ARG A 121 0.94 10.19 13.98
C ARG A 121 1.73 11.44 13.59
N LYS A 122 2.64 11.31 12.62
CA LYS A 122 3.47 12.42 12.11
C LYS A 122 2.61 13.50 11.45
N ALA A 123 1.70 13.14 10.55
CA ALA A 123 0.85 14.07 9.83
C ALA A 123 -0.21 14.76 10.72
N GLY A 124 -0.73 14.04 11.73
CA GLY A 124 -1.74 14.55 12.65
C GLY A 124 -1.20 15.38 13.82
N GLY A 125 0.13 15.38 14.01
CA GLY A 125 0.80 15.98 15.16
C GLY A 125 0.37 15.31 16.48
N LEU A 126 0.33 13.98 16.49
CA LEU A 126 -0.12 13.13 17.60
C LEU A 126 1.04 12.47 18.36
#